data_AF-A0A497M870-F1
#
_entry.id   AF-A0A497M870-F1
#
_cell.length_a   1.000
_cell.length_b   1.000
_cell.length_c   1.000
_cell.angle_alpha   90.00
_cell.angle_beta   90.00
_cell.angle_gamma   90.00
#
_symmetry.space_group_name_H-M   'P 1'
#
loop_
_entity.id
_entity.type
_entity.pdbx_description
1 polymer ?
#
loop_
_entity_poly.entity_id
_entity_poly.type
_entity_poly.pdbx_seq_one_letter_code
_entity_poly.pdbx_strand_id
1 'polypeptide(L)'
;MKFSSGVKAVRLKVPKLKDFMELLAFSGMRLIETLNSYNLIIELAKQNKLNQYYNEKWEALEHFRFKEVFLRISKKVFIGFVPKDLVERIAFNEKIPSRHAVEKRVGSVGLRVRFSDVREAHATFLTKYLRQPEIDFLHGRVSTNVFMQNYFNPALIGDLKERVFEAIREIESKIS
;
A
#
# COMPACT_ATOMS: atom_id res chain seq x y z
N MET A 1 15.69 9.41 11.73
CA MET A 1 15.23 8.82 10.46
C MET A 1 14.05 9.66 9.95
N LYS A 2 14.21 10.45 8.87
CA LYS A 2 13.20 11.45 8.43
C LYS A 2 11.85 10.85 7.99
N PHE A 3 11.84 9.58 7.60
CA PHE A 3 10.66 8.81 7.21
C PHE A 3 9.64 8.66 8.34
N SER A 4 10.05 8.05 9.46
CA SER A 4 9.14 7.74 10.57
C SER A 4 8.54 9.02 11.16
N SER A 5 9.36 10.07 11.30
CA SER A 5 8.89 11.38 11.75
C SER A 5 7.85 12.00 10.82
N GLY A 6 7.98 11.84 9.50
CA GLY A 6 7.04 12.41 8.52
C GLY A 6 5.68 11.72 8.50
N VAL A 7 5.68 10.38 8.42
CA VAL A 7 4.44 9.59 8.43
C VAL A 7 3.72 9.73 9.76
N LYS A 8 4.44 9.62 10.89
CA LYS A 8 3.89 9.80 12.23
C LYS A 8 3.28 11.19 12.42
N ALA A 9 3.97 12.24 11.98
CA ALA A 9 3.46 13.60 12.08
C ALA A 9 2.15 13.80 11.31
N VAL A 10 2.01 13.23 10.11
CA VAL A 10 0.74 13.31 9.36
C VAL A 10 -0.37 12.54 10.05
N ARG A 11 -0.10 11.32 10.54
CA ARG A 11 -1.09 10.52 11.28
C ARG A 11 -1.65 11.28 12.50
N LEU A 12 -0.79 11.96 13.23
CA LEU A 12 -1.17 12.73 14.43
C LEU A 12 -1.86 14.05 14.10
N LYS A 13 -1.33 14.83 13.16
CA LYS A 13 -1.86 16.18 12.83
C LYS A 13 -3.01 16.16 11.85
N VAL A 14 -3.19 15.09 11.07
CA VAL A 14 -4.26 14.92 10.09
C VAL A 14 -4.92 13.54 10.26
N PRO A 15 -5.72 13.31 11.32
CA PRO A 15 -6.30 12.00 11.61
C PRO A 15 -7.12 11.40 10.46
N LYS A 16 -7.78 12.25 9.66
CA LYS A 16 -8.53 11.85 8.45
C LYS A 16 -7.66 11.20 7.36
N LEU A 17 -6.34 11.30 7.45
CA LEU A 17 -5.38 10.65 6.56
C LEU A 17 -4.64 9.49 7.22
N LYS A 18 -4.96 9.13 8.48
CA LYS A 18 -4.23 8.09 9.23
C LYS A 18 -4.17 6.78 8.46
N ASP A 19 -5.31 6.19 8.12
CA ASP A 19 -5.36 4.88 7.46
C ASP A 19 -4.84 4.96 6.01
N PHE A 20 -4.97 6.11 5.36
CA PHE A 20 -4.35 6.36 4.05
C PHE A 20 -2.82 6.33 4.14
N MET A 21 -2.25 6.94 5.17
CA MET A 21 -0.81 6.95 5.39
C MET A 21 -0.29 5.57 5.81
N GLU A 22 -1.06 4.80 6.57
CA GLU A 22 -0.76 3.39 6.89
C GLU A 22 -0.77 2.55 5.61
N LEU A 23 -1.78 2.69 4.75
CA LEU A 23 -1.81 1.97 3.48
C LEU A 23 -0.59 2.28 2.61
N LEU A 24 -0.21 3.56 2.51
CA LEU A 24 0.98 3.97 1.79
C LEU A 24 2.25 3.34 2.38
N ALA A 25 2.36 3.37 3.71
CA ALA A 25 3.53 2.90 4.43
C ALA A 25 3.68 1.37 4.41
N PHE A 26 2.58 0.62 4.43
CA PHE A 26 2.58 -0.85 4.49
C PHE A 26 2.66 -1.50 3.12
N SER A 27 2.12 -0.86 2.08
CA SER A 27 2.14 -1.42 0.72
C SER A 27 3.34 -0.96 -0.12
N GLY A 28 3.93 0.19 0.25
CA GLY A 28 4.97 0.82 -0.56
C GLY A 28 4.49 1.26 -1.95
N MET A 29 3.19 1.33 -2.22
CA MET A 29 2.63 1.80 -3.48
C MET A 29 3.02 3.26 -3.77
N ARG A 30 2.99 3.69 -5.04
CA ARG A 30 3.10 5.13 -5.35
C ARG A 30 1.88 5.87 -4.80
N LEU A 31 2.01 7.17 -4.56
CA LEU A 31 0.93 7.98 -3.99
C LEU A 31 -0.40 7.85 -4.76
N ILE A 32 -0.36 7.89 -6.09
CA ILE A 32 -1.57 7.79 -6.92
C ILE A 32 -2.16 6.38 -6.92
N GLU A 33 -1.31 5.34 -6.88
CA GLU A 33 -1.74 3.93 -6.78
C GLU A 33 -2.40 3.70 -5.41
N THR A 34 -1.82 4.28 -4.35
CA THR A 34 -2.38 4.25 -3.00
C THR A 34 -3.74 4.95 -2.94
N LEU A 35 -3.86 6.15 -3.54
CA LEU A 35 -5.13 6.88 -3.60
C LEU A 35 -6.21 6.08 -4.32
N ASN A 36 -5.86 5.49 -5.47
CA ASN A 36 -6.77 4.65 -6.24
C ASN A 36 -7.19 3.42 -5.43
N SER A 37 -6.24 2.74 -4.79
CA SER A 37 -6.50 1.57 -3.94
C SER A 37 -7.40 1.91 -2.75
N TYR A 38 -7.08 2.98 -2.02
CA TYR A 38 -7.85 3.45 -0.87
C TYR A 38 -9.31 3.73 -1.26
N ASN A 39 -9.52 4.47 -2.34
CA ASN A 39 -10.87 4.79 -2.82
C ASN A 39 -11.61 3.56 -3.36
N LEU A 40 -10.89 2.61 -3.98
CA LEU A 40 -11.45 1.37 -4.49
C LEU A 40 -11.92 0.44 -3.35
N ILE A 41 -11.16 0.35 -2.25
CA ILE A 41 -11.58 -0.37 -1.04
C ILE A 41 -12.92 0.17 -0.54
N ILE A 42 -13.03 1.49 -0.37
CA ILE A 42 -14.26 2.16 0.09
C ILE A 42 -15.42 1.90 -0.87
N GLU A 43 -15.17 1.99 -2.18
CA GLU A 43 -16.19 1.79 -3.20
C GLU A 43 -16.74 0.37 -3.21
N LEU A 44 -15.86 -0.63 -3.22
CA LEU A 44 -16.25 -2.02 -3.25
C LEU A 44 -16.88 -2.46 -1.94
N ALA A 45 -16.41 -1.95 -0.80
CA ALA A 45 -17.02 -2.19 0.50
C ALA A 45 -18.48 -1.72 0.53
N LYS A 46 -18.77 -0.49 0.05
CA LYS A 46 -20.14 0.03 -0.07
C LYS A 46 -21.03 -0.81 -0.97
N GLN A 47 -20.46 -1.51 -1.94
CA GLN A 47 -21.16 -2.39 -2.85
C GLN A 47 -21.23 -3.85 -2.37
N ASN A 48 -20.69 -4.15 -1.18
CA ASN A 48 -20.50 -5.52 -0.68
C ASN A 48 -19.72 -6.43 -1.66
N LYS A 49 -18.72 -5.87 -2.33
CA LYS A 49 -17.87 -6.52 -3.36
C LYS A 49 -16.38 -6.44 -3.03
N LEU A 50 -16.02 -6.17 -1.77
CA LEU A 50 -14.63 -6.01 -1.36
C LEU A 50 -13.78 -7.26 -1.65
N ASN A 51 -14.39 -8.45 -1.55
CA ASN A 51 -13.78 -9.73 -1.90
C ASN A 51 -13.34 -9.85 -3.38
N GLN A 52 -13.83 -8.99 -4.27
CA GLN A 52 -13.38 -8.92 -5.66
C GLN A 52 -12.00 -8.28 -5.80
N TYR A 53 -11.52 -7.60 -4.75
CA TYR A 53 -10.25 -6.88 -4.75
C TYR A 53 -9.32 -7.31 -3.62
N TYR A 54 -9.85 -7.52 -2.41
CA TYR A 54 -9.07 -8.00 -1.28
C TYR A 54 -9.27 -9.50 -1.10
N ASN A 55 -8.15 -10.24 -1.14
CA ASN A 55 -8.12 -11.66 -0.87
C ASN A 55 -7.74 -11.89 0.59
N GLU A 56 -8.73 -12.22 1.42
CA GLU A 56 -8.53 -12.42 2.86
C GLU A 56 -7.56 -13.57 3.18
N LYS A 57 -7.55 -14.64 2.38
CA LYS A 57 -6.64 -15.77 2.60
C LYS A 57 -5.18 -15.32 2.54
N TRP A 58 -4.86 -14.47 1.57
CA TRP A 58 -3.50 -13.99 1.34
C TRP A 58 -3.24 -12.62 1.97
N GLU A 59 -4.24 -12.00 2.57
CA GLU A 59 -4.24 -10.60 3.01
C GLU A 59 -3.63 -9.67 1.96
N ALA A 60 -4.11 -9.81 0.72
CA ALA A 60 -3.54 -9.15 -0.44
C ALA A 60 -4.61 -8.38 -1.22
N LEU A 61 -4.27 -7.14 -1.58
CA LEU A 61 -4.98 -6.36 -2.59
C LEU A 61 -4.55 -6.84 -3.98
N GLU A 62 -5.48 -7.35 -4.76
CA GLU A 62 -5.23 -7.97 -6.07
C GLU A 62 -5.39 -6.95 -7.20
N HIS A 63 -4.46 -6.00 -7.28
CA HIS A 63 -4.45 -4.91 -8.28
C HIS A 63 -4.53 -5.41 -9.73
N PHE A 64 -4.01 -6.61 -10.01
CA PHE A 64 -4.09 -7.24 -11.34
C PHE A 64 -5.53 -7.51 -11.81
N ARG A 65 -6.53 -7.52 -10.92
CA ARG A 65 -7.96 -7.61 -11.30
C ARG A 65 -8.52 -6.30 -11.83
N PHE A 66 -7.89 -5.17 -11.50
CA PHE A 66 -8.30 -3.82 -11.88
C PHE A 66 -7.25 -3.18 -12.78
N LYS A 67 -6.97 -3.84 -13.92
CA LYS A 67 -5.85 -3.51 -14.82
C LYS A 67 -5.86 -2.06 -15.30
N GLU A 68 -7.03 -1.54 -15.65
CA GLU A 68 -7.17 -0.14 -16.11
C GLU A 68 -6.77 0.89 -15.05
N VAL A 69 -6.83 0.50 -13.77
CA VAL A 69 -6.47 1.37 -12.64
C VAL A 69 -4.98 1.26 -12.29
N PHE A 70 -4.43 0.04 -12.29
CA PHE A 70 -3.11 -0.25 -11.70
C PHE A 70 -2.03 -0.71 -12.68
N LEU A 71 -2.38 -1.26 -13.85
CA LEU A 71 -1.43 -1.84 -14.81
C LEU A 71 -1.28 -0.96 -16.04
N ARG A 72 -0.60 0.18 -15.88
CA ARG A 72 -0.22 1.04 -17.01
C ARG A 72 1.03 0.49 -17.71
N ILE A 73 1.29 0.98 -18.93
CA ILE A 73 2.39 0.52 -19.81
C ILE A 73 3.72 0.33 -19.05
N SER A 74 4.13 1.32 -18.25
CA SER A 74 5.42 1.34 -17.53
C SER A 74 5.33 1.11 -16.03
N LYS A 75 4.12 0.96 -15.45
CA LYS A 75 3.92 0.85 -14.00
C LYS A 75 2.88 -0.22 -13.72
N LYS A 76 3.32 -1.31 -13.09
CA LYS A 76 2.53 -2.53 -12.93
C LYS A 76 2.61 -3.04 -11.49
N VAL A 77 1.98 -2.33 -10.57
CA VAL A 77 1.77 -2.88 -9.22
C VAL A 77 0.69 -3.95 -9.34
N PHE A 78 1.04 -5.21 -9.06
CA PHE A 78 0.12 -6.33 -9.25
C PHE A 78 -0.59 -6.73 -7.97
N ILE A 79 0.13 -6.72 -6.85
CA ILE A 79 -0.41 -7.05 -5.53
C ILE A 79 0.15 -6.09 -4.47
N GLY A 80 -0.59 -5.92 -3.38
CA GLY A 80 -0.11 -5.25 -2.17
C GLY A 80 -0.57 -6.02 -0.94
N PHE A 81 0.37 -6.51 -0.14
CA PHE A 81 0.06 -7.17 1.13
C PHE A 81 -0.30 -6.13 2.19
N VAL A 82 -1.48 -6.28 2.79
CA VAL A 82 -2.02 -5.32 3.75
C VAL A 82 -2.83 -6.06 4.81
N PRO A 83 -2.61 -5.79 6.12
CA PRO A 83 -3.37 -6.41 7.20
C PRO A 83 -4.87 -6.20 7.04
N LYS A 84 -5.64 -7.25 7.35
CA LYS A 84 -7.11 -7.24 7.23
C LYS A 84 -7.75 -6.10 8.03
N ASP A 85 -7.27 -5.85 9.24
CA ASP A 85 -7.79 -4.79 10.11
C ASP A 85 -7.66 -3.39 9.48
N LEU A 86 -6.57 -3.11 8.75
CA LEU A 86 -6.41 -1.84 8.04
C LEU A 86 -7.40 -1.73 6.88
N VAL A 87 -7.61 -2.80 6.13
CA VAL A 87 -8.57 -2.80 5.02
C VAL A 87 -9.99 -2.57 5.54
N GLU A 88 -10.36 -3.22 6.65
CA GLU A 88 -11.64 -3.02 7.32
C GLU A 88 -11.80 -1.58 7.82
N ARG A 89 -10.79 -0.98 8.45
CA ARG A 89 -10.83 0.45 8.83
C ARG A 89 -11.08 1.36 7.62
N ILE A 90 -10.33 1.13 6.53
CA ILE A 90 -10.46 1.93 5.30
C ILE A 90 -11.87 1.81 4.71
N ALA A 91 -12.49 0.63 4.77
CA ALA A 91 -13.83 0.40 4.24
C ALA A 91 -14.90 1.34 4.83
N PHE A 92 -14.72 1.78 6.08
CA PHE A 92 -15.63 2.71 6.77
C PHE A 92 -15.30 4.21 6.54
N ASN A 93 -14.23 4.52 5.82
CA ASN A 93 -13.80 5.90 5.61
C ASN A 93 -14.47 6.57 4.40
N GLU A 94 -14.26 7.88 4.28
CA GLU A 94 -14.65 8.67 3.10
C GLU A 94 -13.57 8.65 2.02
N LYS A 95 -14.00 8.68 0.75
CA LYS A 95 -13.08 8.79 -0.39
C LYS A 95 -12.28 10.09 -0.32
N ILE A 96 -11.02 10.02 -0.73
CA ILE A 96 -10.18 11.19 -0.92
C ILE A 96 -10.32 11.62 -2.39
N PRO A 97 -10.74 12.85 -2.69
CA PRO A 97 -11.13 13.23 -4.06
C PRO A 97 -9.95 13.31 -5.02
N SER A 98 -8.76 13.67 -4.54
CA SER A 98 -7.58 13.82 -5.40
C SER A 98 -6.27 13.81 -4.62
N ARG A 99 -5.16 13.63 -5.35
CA ARG A 99 -3.81 13.83 -4.83
C ARG A 99 -3.65 15.23 -4.22
N HIS A 100 -4.17 16.26 -4.90
CA HIS A 100 -4.11 17.63 -4.42
C HIS A 100 -4.81 17.81 -3.07
N ALA A 101 -5.91 17.09 -2.83
CA ALA A 101 -6.59 17.12 -1.54
C ALA A 101 -5.73 16.54 -0.40
N VAL A 102 -4.95 15.48 -0.67
CA VAL A 102 -3.96 14.95 0.29
C VAL A 102 -2.90 16.01 0.59
N GLU A 103 -2.28 16.55 -0.45
CA GLU A 103 -1.21 17.56 -0.33
C GLU A 103 -1.68 18.81 0.40
N LYS A 104 -2.91 19.28 0.10
CA LYS A 104 -3.52 20.44 0.77
C LYS A 104 -3.78 20.19 2.25
N ARG A 105 -4.33 19.02 2.62
CA ARG A 105 -4.60 18.65 4.02
C ARG A 105 -3.31 18.52 4.84
N VAL A 106 -2.24 18.01 4.24
CA VAL A 106 -0.92 17.95 4.88
C VAL A 106 -0.29 19.34 4.99
N GLY A 107 -0.38 20.14 3.93
CA GLY A 107 0.16 21.51 3.89
C GLY A 107 -0.54 22.46 4.87
N SER A 108 -1.85 22.30 5.10
CA SER A 108 -2.62 23.15 6.02
C SER A 108 -2.19 23.03 7.48
N VAL A 109 -1.51 21.95 7.85
CA VAL A 109 -0.93 21.76 9.20
C VAL A 109 0.58 22.07 9.26
N GLY A 110 1.10 22.76 8.24
CA GLY A 110 2.50 23.17 8.14
C GLY A 110 3.47 22.04 7.84
N LEU A 111 2.98 20.87 7.43
CA LEU A 111 3.83 19.73 7.08
C LEU A 111 4.15 19.73 5.58
N ARG A 112 5.38 19.33 5.24
CA ARG A 112 5.80 19.03 3.86
C ARG A 112 6.27 17.59 3.81
N VAL A 113 5.47 16.70 3.22
CA VAL A 113 5.82 15.28 3.09
C VAL A 113 6.15 14.95 1.65
N ARG A 114 7.35 14.40 1.44
CA ARG A 114 7.72 13.77 0.19
C ARG A 114 7.22 12.33 0.21
N PHE A 115 6.05 12.10 -0.37
CA PHE A 115 5.44 10.76 -0.39
C PHE A 115 6.31 9.71 -1.11
N SER A 116 7.24 10.13 -1.97
CA SER A 116 8.28 9.27 -2.55
C SER A 116 9.17 8.63 -1.48
N ASP A 117 9.53 9.38 -0.44
CA ASP A 117 10.41 8.93 0.65
C ASP A 117 9.71 7.84 1.47
N VAL A 118 8.37 7.83 1.50
CA VAL A 118 7.60 6.79 2.20
C VAL A 118 7.82 5.43 1.55
N ARG A 119 7.76 5.41 0.22
CA ARG A 119 8.01 4.21 -0.58
C ARG A 119 9.47 3.78 -0.53
N GLU A 120 10.41 4.72 -0.58
CA GLU A 120 11.83 4.43 -0.48
C GLU A 120 12.16 3.77 0.86
N ALA A 121 11.64 4.33 1.96
CA ALA A 121 11.83 3.74 3.27
C ALA A 121 11.17 2.37 3.40
N HIS A 122 9.96 2.17 2.85
CA HIS A 122 9.36 0.83 2.80
C HIS A 122 10.28 -0.18 2.11
N ALA A 123 10.90 0.17 0.98
CA ALA A 123 11.91 -0.70 0.35
C ALA A 123 13.09 -0.97 1.29
N THR A 124 13.59 0.04 2.01
CA THR A 124 14.66 -0.10 3.00
C THR A 124 14.29 -1.03 4.16
N PHE A 125 13.04 -1.06 4.61
CA PHE A 125 12.61 -2.03 5.62
C PHE A 125 12.53 -3.44 5.03
N LEU A 126 12.02 -3.57 3.81
CA LEU A 126 11.91 -4.88 3.14
C LEU A 126 13.27 -5.55 2.89
N THR A 127 14.37 -4.81 2.69
CA THR A 127 15.69 -5.44 2.43
C THR A 127 16.18 -6.35 3.56
N LYS A 128 15.62 -6.23 4.77
CA LYS A 128 15.92 -7.12 5.91
C LYS A 128 15.28 -8.50 5.78
N TYR A 129 14.21 -8.61 4.99
CA TYR A 129 13.34 -9.79 4.94
C TYR A 129 13.17 -10.33 3.52
N LEU A 130 13.41 -9.50 2.50
CA LEU A 130 13.15 -9.79 1.10
C LEU A 130 14.38 -9.56 0.24
N ARG A 131 14.46 -10.33 -0.84
CA ARG A 131 15.44 -10.16 -1.91
C ARG A 131 14.99 -9.04 -2.84
N GLN A 132 15.94 -8.40 -3.52
CA GLN A 132 15.68 -7.31 -4.46
C GLN A 132 14.59 -7.63 -5.51
N PRO A 133 14.54 -8.83 -6.14
CA PRO A 133 13.47 -9.16 -7.10
C PRO A 133 12.06 -9.18 -6.49
N GLU A 134 11.94 -9.53 -5.21
CA GLU A 134 10.66 -9.58 -4.49
C GLU A 134 10.20 -8.16 -4.14
N ILE A 135 11.13 -7.31 -3.70
CA ILE A 135 10.87 -5.89 -3.47
C ILE A 135 10.42 -5.24 -4.78
N ASP A 136 11.14 -5.47 -5.88
CA ASP A 136 10.80 -4.93 -7.19
C ASP A 136 9.46 -5.46 -7.70
N PHE A 137 9.12 -6.70 -7.39
CA PHE A 137 7.81 -7.29 -7.67
C PHE A 137 6.68 -6.55 -6.94
N LEU A 138 6.78 -6.38 -5.62
CA LEU A 138 5.78 -5.63 -4.82
C LEU A 138 5.68 -4.17 -5.25
N HIS A 139 6.80 -3.61 -5.70
CA HIS A 139 6.89 -2.23 -6.16
C HIS A 139 6.44 -2.07 -7.61
N GLY A 140 6.10 -3.15 -8.31
CA GLY A 140 5.64 -3.11 -9.70
C GLY A 140 6.71 -2.60 -10.67
N ARG A 141 7.96 -2.99 -10.42
CA ARG A 141 9.15 -2.81 -11.28
C ARG A 141 9.45 -4.05 -12.14
N VAL A 142 8.55 -5.04 -12.13
CA VAL A 142 8.69 -6.30 -12.87
C VAL A 142 7.69 -6.39 -14.03
N SER A 143 7.96 -7.28 -14.97
CA SER A 143 7.05 -7.58 -16.08
C SER A 143 5.88 -8.47 -15.66
N THR A 144 4.84 -8.54 -16.50
CA THR A 144 3.68 -9.41 -16.28
C THR A 144 4.05 -10.89 -16.19
N ASN A 145 5.07 -11.33 -16.94
CA ASN A 145 5.50 -12.74 -16.95
C ASN A 145 6.09 -13.15 -15.59
N VAL A 146 6.91 -12.27 -15.00
CA VAL A 146 7.46 -12.48 -13.65
C VAL A 146 6.33 -12.56 -12.63
N PHE A 147 5.27 -11.76 -12.78
CA PHE A 147 4.13 -11.83 -11.89
C PHE A 147 3.41 -13.18 -11.96
N MET A 148 3.12 -13.67 -13.17
CA MET A 148 2.43 -14.94 -13.37
C MET A 148 3.18 -16.12 -12.72
N GLN A 149 4.52 -16.16 -12.84
CA GLN A 149 5.33 -17.23 -12.24
C GLN A 149 5.27 -17.27 -10.70
N ASN A 150 5.24 -16.09 -10.06
CA ASN A 150 5.23 -16.00 -8.60
C ASN A 150 3.81 -16.20 -8.02
N TYR A 151 2.80 -15.61 -8.64
CA TYR A 151 1.44 -15.59 -8.09
C TYR A 151 0.70 -16.93 -8.25
N PHE A 152 0.99 -17.72 -9.30
CA PHE A 152 0.38 -19.05 -9.49
C PHE A 152 0.95 -20.13 -8.57
N ASN A 153 1.94 -19.81 -7.73
CA ASN A 153 2.47 -20.74 -6.74
C ASN A 153 2.00 -20.34 -5.32
N PRO A 154 0.95 -21.01 -4.78
CA PRO A 154 0.41 -20.74 -3.44
C PRO A 154 1.44 -20.82 -2.30
N ALA A 155 2.47 -21.64 -2.44
CA ALA A 155 3.50 -21.76 -1.41
C ALA A 155 4.41 -20.52 -1.38
N LEU A 156 4.80 -20.04 -2.57
CA LEU A 156 5.65 -18.83 -2.69
C LEU A 156 4.92 -17.58 -2.25
N ILE A 157 3.63 -17.44 -2.56
CA ILE A 157 2.84 -16.28 -2.13
C ILE A 157 2.63 -16.28 -0.60
N GLY A 158 2.49 -17.45 0.02
CA GLY A 158 2.39 -17.60 1.48
C GLY A 158 3.67 -17.17 2.20
N ASP A 159 4.83 -17.71 1.80
CA ASP A 159 6.13 -17.33 2.38
C ASP A 159 6.43 -15.83 2.16
N LEU A 160 6.18 -15.32 0.96
CA LEU A 160 6.39 -13.90 0.65
C LEU A 160 5.49 -13.01 1.54
N LYS A 161 4.22 -13.39 1.73
CA LYS A 161 3.30 -12.70 2.65
C LYS A 161 3.91 -12.62 4.04
N GLU A 162 4.32 -13.74 4.62
CA GLU A 162 4.85 -13.79 6.00
C GLU A 162 6.05 -12.85 6.19
N ARG A 163 7.00 -12.87 5.25
CA ARG A 163 8.19 -12.00 5.31
C ARG A 163 7.86 -10.53 5.09
N VAL A 164 6.86 -10.21 4.25
CA VAL A 164 6.38 -8.82 4.12
C VAL A 164 5.70 -8.35 5.40
N PHE A 165 4.94 -9.22 6.08
CA PHE A 165 4.29 -8.88 7.33
C PHE A 165 5.28 -8.63 8.47
N GLU A 166 6.46 -9.27 8.48
CA GLU A 166 7.55 -8.89 9.39
C GLU A 166 8.00 -7.44 9.17
N ALA A 167 8.19 -7.04 7.91
CA ALA A 167 8.54 -5.67 7.58
C ALA A 167 7.42 -4.68 7.95
N ILE A 168 6.16 -5.05 7.72
CA ILE A 168 4.99 -4.23 8.11
C ILE A 168 4.96 -4.01 9.62
N ARG A 169 5.17 -5.06 10.42
CA ARG A 169 5.27 -4.94 11.89
C ARG A 169 6.37 -3.97 12.30
N GLU A 170 7.55 -4.06 11.66
CA GLU A 170 8.63 -3.12 11.96
C GLU A 170 8.23 -1.69 11.58
N ILE A 171 7.68 -1.47 10.38
CA ILE A 171 7.21 -0.15 9.92
C ILE A 171 6.18 0.41 10.89
N GLU A 172 5.18 -0.39 11.27
CA GLU A 172 4.14 -0.03 12.23
C GLU A 172 4.72 0.44 13.56
N SER A 173 5.72 -0.27 14.09
CA SER A 173 6.42 0.13 15.33
C SER A 173 7.13 1.49 15.22
N LYS A 174 7.55 1.89 14.01
CA LYS A 174 8.23 3.17 13.77
C LYS A 174 7.28 4.32 13.53
N ILE A 175 6.08 4.05 13.01
CA ILE A 175 5.12 5.10 12.68
C ILE A 175 4.10 5.33 13.80
N SER A 176 3.83 4.32 14.64
CA SER A 176 2.99 4.40 15.86
C SER A 176 3.47 5.48 16.81
#